data_AF-A0A482UVV4-F1
#
_entry.id   AF-A0A482UVV4-F1
#
_cell.length_a   1.000
_cell.length_b   1.000
_cell.length_c   1.000
_cell.angle_alpha   90.00
_cell.angle_beta   90.00
_cell.angle_gamma   90.00
#
_symmetry.space_group_name_H-M   'P 1'
#
loop_
_entity.id
_entity.type
_entity.pdbx_description
1 polymer ?
#
loop_
_entity_poly.entity_id
_entity_poly.type
_entity_poly.pdbx_seq_one_letter_code
_entity_poly.pdbx_strand_id
1 'polypeptide(L)'
;MSNFCNMDGKGQVCSNPSAEDCGCVTVDATNPLDFPPYSIANHQDTGRLGARTLPPSSAHYNNVTMYNTHNLYGLTEQMATYNALYAIRNQQRPFVLSRSSFVSTGVHSAKWTGDNGEYIWERCICVCSCIVCMYVCMCMQCMCMCAEHVYGTVGSSTHTPCVTPQLI
;
A
#
# COMPACT_ATOMS: atom_id res chain seq x y z
N MET A 1 -3.03 -0.86 -4.26
CA MET A 1 -4.31 -0.68 -3.52
C MET A 1 -5.43 -1.05 -4.47
N SER A 2 -6.52 -1.58 -3.94
CA SER A 2 -7.75 -1.84 -4.70
C SER A 2 -8.25 -0.55 -5.32
N ASN A 3 -8.59 -0.61 -6.61
CA ASN A 3 -9.05 0.51 -7.43
C ASN A 3 -10.53 0.83 -7.16
N PHE A 4 -10.83 1.25 -5.93
CA PHE A 4 -12.17 1.67 -5.53
C PHE A 4 -12.59 2.96 -6.26
N CYS A 5 -13.28 2.80 -7.39
CA CYS A 5 -14.16 3.79 -8.04
C CYS A 5 -13.54 5.14 -8.50
N ASN A 6 -12.31 5.48 -8.11
CA ASN A 6 -11.84 6.87 -7.96
C ASN A 6 -10.42 7.08 -8.51
N MET A 7 -10.24 6.98 -9.83
CA MET A 7 -8.95 7.18 -10.49
C MET A 7 -8.41 8.61 -10.29
N ASP A 8 -9.24 9.62 -10.59
CA ASP A 8 -8.85 11.04 -10.67
C ASP A 8 -8.83 11.79 -9.33
N GLY A 9 -9.11 11.11 -8.21
CA GLY A 9 -9.30 11.78 -6.91
C GLY A 9 -10.50 12.71 -6.85
N LYS A 10 -11.46 12.58 -7.78
CA LYS A 10 -12.76 13.27 -7.75
C LYS A 10 -13.71 12.74 -6.69
N GLY A 11 -13.24 11.80 -5.86
CA GLY A 11 -13.98 11.27 -4.72
C GLY A 11 -15.19 10.48 -5.20
N GLN A 12 -14.97 9.44 -6.00
CA GLN A 12 -16.09 8.65 -6.49
C GLN A 12 -16.46 7.57 -5.47
N VAL A 13 -17.66 7.65 -4.89
CA VAL A 13 -18.25 6.56 -4.11
C VAL A 13 -18.95 5.56 -5.04
N CYS A 14 -18.96 4.32 -4.59
CA CYS A 14 -19.59 3.21 -5.27
C CYS A 14 -21.07 3.17 -4.87
N SER A 15 -22.01 3.47 -5.78
CA SER A 15 -23.43 3.71 -5.44
C SER A 15 -24.25 2.47 -5.09
N ASN A 16 -23.76 1.29 -5.48
CA ASN A 16 -24.44 0.02 -5.32
C ASN A 16 -23.48 -0.97 -4.63
N PRO A 17 -23.88 -1.66 -3.54
CA PRO A 17 -23.02 -2.63 -2.87
C PRO A 17 -22.79 -3.95 -3.63
N SER A 18 -23.42 -4.17 -4.79
CA SER A 18 -23.11 -5.33 -5.64
C SER A 18 -21.73 -5.19 -6.30
N ALA A 19 -20.84 -6.14 -6.04
CA ALA A 19 -19.42 -6.08 -6.44
C ALA A 19 -19.14 -6.08 -7.96
N GLU A 20 -20.15 -6.33 -8.81
CA GLU A 20 -19.97 -6.54 -10.26
C GLU A 20 -20.40 -5.35 -11.13
N ASP A 21 -21.30 -4.49 -10.65
CA ASP A 21 -21.65 -3.23 -11.34
C ASP A 21 -21.77 -2.07 -10.36
N CYS A 22 -20.96 -1.06 -10.63
CA CYS A 22 -20.74 0.05 -9.75
C CYS A 22 -20.89 1.38 -10.50
N GLY A 23 -22.04 2.00 -10.31
CA GLY A 23 -22.22 3.41 -10.59
C GLY A 23 -21.30 4.25 -9.70
N CYS A 24 -20.21 4.77 -10.26
CA CYS A 24 -19.27 5.65 -9.58
C CYS A 24 -19.82 7.09 -9.55
N VAL A 25 -20.36 7.55 -8.42
CA VAL A 25 -20.86 8.93 -8.28
C VAL A 25 -19.88 9.81 -7.51
N THR A 26 -19.72 11.06 -7.95
CA THR A 26 -18.83 12.04 -7.33
C THR A 26 -19.38 12.51 -5.98
N VAL A 27 -18.54 12.53 -4.95
CA VAL A 27 -18.82 13.19 -3.67
C VAL A 27 -19.02 14.70 -3.83
N ASP A 28 -19.68 15.27 -2.84
CA ASP A 28 -19.89 16.72 -2.72
C ASP A 28 -18.54 17.47 -2.66
N ALA A 29 -18.35 18.40 -3.60
CA ALA A 29 -17.17 19.26 -3.70
C ALA A 29 -16.97 20.20 -2.50
N THR A 30 -17.98 20.35 -1.64
CA THR A 30 -17.94 21.19 -0.44
C THR A 30 -17.55 20.42 0.83
N ASN A 31 -17.42 19.08 0.76
CA ASN A 31 -17.12 18.27 1.94
C ASN A 31 -15.68 18.49 2.44
N PRO A 32 -15.46 19.01 3.67
CA PRO A 32 -14.12 19.30 4.19
C PRO A 32 -13.26 18.05 4.47
N LEU A 33 -13.85 16.85 4.46
CA LEU A 33 -13.08 15.60 4.56
C LEU A 33 -12.46 15.22 3.21
N ASP A 34 -13.21 15.35 2.12
CA ASP A 34 -12.73 15.04 0.77
C ASP A 34 -11.84 16.18 0.23
N PHE A 35 -12.14 17.42 0.64
CA PHE A 35 -11.47 18.66 0.25
C PHE A 35 -11.00 19.44 1.49
N PRO A 36 -9.93 18.99 2.17
CA PRO A 36 -9.43 19.64 3.38
C PRO A 36 -8.90 21.06 3.09
N PRO A 37 -8.96 21.98 4.08
CA PRO A 37 -8.43 23.34 3.93
C PRO A 37 -6.90 23.39 3.78
N TYR A 38 -6.20 22.29 4.11
CA TYR A 38 -4.78 22.10 3.88
C TYR A 38 -4.55 20.81 3.08
N SER A 39 -4.10 20.96 1.84
CA SER A 39 -3.71 19.84 0.98
C SER A 39 -2.27 19.42 1.28
N ILE A 40 -2.08 18.17 1.68
CA ILE A 40 -0.76 17.54 1.69
C ILE A 40 -0.23 17.36 0.26
N ALA A 41 1.09 17.23 0.11
CA ALA A 41 1.72 16.96 -1.19
C ALA A 41 1.52 15.49 -1.63
N ASN A 42 0.27 15.07 -1.86
CA ASN A 42 -0.01 13.79 -2.49
C ASN A 42 0.46 13.82 -3.96
N HIS A 43 1.17 12.78 -4.39
CA HIS A 43 1.71 12.68 -5.74
C HIS A 43 0.63 12.38 -6.80
N GLN A 44 -0.52 11.84 -6.39
CA GLN A 44 -1.57 11.41 -7.31
C GLN A 44 -2.40 12.59 -7.83
N ASP A 45 -2.67 12.61 -9.15
CA ASP A 45 -3.74 13.32 -9.86
C ASP A 45 -4.36 14.52 -9.11
N THR A 46 -3.64 15.65 -9.11
CA THR A 46 -4.00 16.95 -8.47
C THR A 46 -3.85 17.07 -6.94
N GLY A 47 -3.19 16.13 -6.27
CA GLY A 47 -2.85 16.25 -4.84
C GLY A 47 -4.00 15.93 -3.88
N ARG A 48 -5.11 15.38 -4.39
CA ARG A 48 -6.33 15.12 -3.61
C ARG A 48 -6.19 13.87 -2.75
N LEU A 49 -6.78 13.88 -1.55
CA LEU A 49 -6.69 12.75 -0.61
C LEU A 49 -7.36 11.48 -1.15
N GLY A 50 -8.48 11.60 -1.86
CA GLY A 50 -9.17 10.45 -2.46
C GLY A 50 -8.49 9.86 -3.70
N ALA A 51 -7.42 10.45 -4.24
CA ALA A 51 -6.85 10.00 -5.51
C ALA A 51 -6.34 8.55 -5.47
N ARG A 52 -6.94 7.70 -6.31
CA ARG A 52 -6.70 6.25 -6.43
C ARG A 52 -7.00 5.47 -5.14
N THR A 53 -7.97 5.93 -4.35
CA THR A 53 -8.42 5.27 -3.11
C THR A 53 -9.89 5.60 -2.79
N LEU A 54 -10.43 5.00 -1.71
CA LEU A 54 -11.76 5.33 -1.20
C LEU A 54 -11.85 6.82 -0.80
N PRO A 55 -12.98 7.50 -1.06
CA PRO A 55 -13.14 8.90 -0.68
C PRO A 55 -13.05 9.04 0.85
N PRO A 56 -12.30 10.03 1.38
CA PRO A 56 -12.14 10.27 2.81
C PRO A 56 -13.45 10.40 3.61
N SER A 57 -14.55 10.83 2.98
CA SER A 57 -15.88 10.90 3.61
C SER A 57 -16.58 9.55 3.82
N SER A 58 -16.10 8.46 3.23
CA SER A 58 -16.64 7.12 3.46
C SER A 58 -16.46 6.69 4.92
N ALA A 59 -17.40 5.90 5.45
CA ALA A 59 -17.41 5.47 6.84
C ALA A 59 -17.15 3.96 6.99
N HIS A 60 -16.35 3.61 7.98
CA HIS A 60 -16.15 2.25 8.47
C HIS A 60 -17.15 1.91 9.60
N TYR A 61 -17.02 0.71 10.16
CA TYR A 61 -17.73 0.29 11.37
C TYR A 61 -17.62 1.34 12.50
N ASN A 62 -18.70 1.48 13.29
CA ASN A 62 -18.87 2.55 14.28
C ASN A 62 -18.76 3.99 13.73
N ASN A 63 -19.08 4.19 12.44
CA ASN A 63 -19.17 5.51 11.81
C ASN A 63 -17.83 6.28 11.79
N VAL A 64 -16.70 5.56 11.82
CA VAL A 64 -15.35 6.14 11.77
C VAL A 64 -14.98 6.44 10.32
N THR A 65 -14.61 7.68 10.01
CA THR A 65 -14.35 8.12 8.63
C THR A 65 -13.01 7.64 8.09
N MET A 66 -12.98 7.29 6.80
CA MET A 66 -11.79 6.91 6.05
C MET A 66 -10.70 7.99 6.10
N TYR A 67 -11.06 9.27 6.20
CA TYR A 67 -10.16 10.38 6.49
C TYR A 67 -9.21 10.09 7.67
N ASN A 68 -9.73 9.48 8.75
CA ASN A 68 -8.95 9.16 9.95
C ASN A 68 -8.29 7.77 9.89
N THR A 69 -8.89 6.81 9.17
CA THR A 69 -8.46 5.39 9.17
C THR A 69 -7.71 4.94 7.92
N HIS A 70 -7.58 5.76 6.88
CA HIS A 70 -6.94 5.40 5.60
C HIS A 70 -5.57 4.71 5.78
N ASN A 71 -4.70 5.30 6.60
CA ASN A 71 -3.36 4.74 6.88
C ASN A 71 -3.39 3.46 7.73
N LEU A 72 -4.46 3.21 8.48
CA LEU A 72 -4.64 2.02 9.32
C LEU A 72 -5.21 0.83 8.54
N TYR A 73 -5.84 1.04 7.38
CA TYR A 73 -6.52 0.00 6.61
C TYR A 73 -5.65 -1.25 6.41
N GLY A 74 -4.43 -1.06 5.89
CA GLY A 74 -3.49 -2.16 5.65
C GLY A 74 -3.07 -2.90 6.92
N LEU A 75 -2.94 -2.19 8.06
CA LEU A 75 -2.64 -2.81 9.35
C LEU A 75 -3.81 -3.68 9.84
N THR A 76 -5.04 -3.17 9.72
CA THR A 76 -6.24 -3.93 10.12
C THR A 76 -6.48 -5.16 9.25
N GLU A 77 -6.20 -5.07 7.94
CA GLU A 77 -6.22 -6.18 6.99
C GLU A 77 -5.19 -7.26 7.35
N GLN A 78 -3.96 -6.86 7.70
CA GLN A 78 -2.90 -7.78 8.16
C GLN A 78 -3.29 -8.49 9.46
N MET A 79 -3.82 -7.75 10.44
CA MET A 79 -4.27 -8.32 11.73
C MET A 79 -5.36 -9.37 11.53
N ALA A 80 -6.39 -9.05 10.74
CA ALA A 80 -7.47 -9.98 10.42
C ALA A 80 -6.94 -11.24 9.69
N THR A 81 -6.08 -11.05 8.68
CA THR A 81 -5.47 -12.13 7.90
C THR A 81 -4.58 -13.03 8.76
N TYR A 82 -3.75 -12.44 9.62
CA TYR A 82 -2.88 -13.17 10.55
C TYR A 82 -3.70 -14.04 11.50
N ASN A 83 -4.73 -13.47 12.13
CA ASN A 83 -5.58 -14.19 13.07
C ASN A 83 -6.37 -15.32 12.39
N ALA A 84 -6.89 -15.09 11.17
CA ALA A 84 -7.57 -16.12 10.40
C ALA A 84 -6.63 -17.28 10.03
N LEU A 85 -5.42 -16.99 9.53
CA LEU A 85 -4.44 -18.02 9.19
C LEU A 85 -3.91 -18.77 10.43
N TYR A 86 -3.74 -18.08 11.56
CA TYR A 86 -3.34 -18.69 12.82
C TYR A 86 -4.39 -19.69 13.34
N ALA A 87 -5.68 -19.36 13.22
CA ALA A 87 -6.78 -20.27 13.53
C ALA A 87 -6.83 -21.47 12.57
N ILE A 88 -6.75 -21.23 11.26
CA ILE A 88 -6.80 -22.29 10.23
C ILE A 88 -5.59 -23.24 10.32
N ARG A 89 -4.41 -22.73 10.69
CA ARG A 89 -3.17 -23.52 10.78
C ARG A 89 -2.87 -24.07 12.17
N ASN A 90 -3.89 -24.29 13.01
CA ASN A 90 -3.74 -24.90 14.33
C ASN A 90 -2.63 -24.24 15.17
N GLN A 91 -2.69 -22.91 15.31
CA GLN A 91 -1.76 -22.10 16.11
C GLN A 91 -0.29 -22.08 15.62
N GLN A 92 -0.02 -22.55 14.40
CA GLN A 92 1.30 -22.39 13.77
C GLN A 92 1.51 -20.94 13.28
N ARG A 93 2.76 -20.47 13.30
CA ARG A 93 3.14 -19.14 12.80
C ARG A 93 2.73 -18.99 11.32
N PRO A 94 1.79 -18.10 10.97
CA PRO A 94 1.40 -17.89 9.58
C PRO A 94 2.44 -17.02 8.87
N PHE A 95 2.49 -17.13 7.55
CA PHE A 95 3.22 -16.21 6.69
C PHE A 95 2.21 -15.28 6.01
N VAL A 96 2.33 -13.98 6.27
CA VAL A 96 1.54 -12.92 5.64
C VAL A 96 2.51 -11.93 5.03
N LEU A 97 2.27 -11.56 3.78
CA LEU A 97 3.04 -10.57 3.04
C LEU A 97 2.10 -9.46 2.57
N SER A 98 2.38 -8.21 2.94
CA SER A 98 1.49 -7.07 2.66
C SER A 98 2.23 -5.84 2.13
N ARG A 99 1.55 -5.02 1.32
CA ARG A 99 2.13 -3.87 0.61
C ARG A 99 2.01 -2.57 1.39
N SER A 100 0.81 -2.27 1.89
CA SER A 100 0.53 -1.12 2.76
C SER A 100 0.99 -1.44 4.18
N SER A 101 1.47 -0.48 4.95
CA SER A 101 1.94 -0.72 6.32
C SER A 101 1.75 0.52 7.19
N PHE A 102 1.55 0.29 8.48
CA PHE A 102 1.56 1.33 9.50
C PHE A 102 2.51 0.91 10.65
N VAL A 103 2.65 1.78 11.66
CA VAL A 103 3.40 1.44 12.87
C VAL A 103 2.88 0.11 13.45
N SER A 104 3.80 -0.78 13.83
CA SER A 104 3.52 -2.14 14.34
C SER A 104 3.14 -3.22 13.30
N THR A 105 3.11 -2.93 11.99
CA THR A 105 2.85 -3.96 10.95
C THR A 105 3.78 -5.18 11.07
N GLY A 106 5.03 -5.00 11.51
CA GLY A 106 6.03 -6.08 11.65
C GLY A 106 5.65 -7.23 12.59
N VAL A 107 4.67 -7.04 13.48
CA VAL A 107 4.12 -8.11 14.34
C VAL A 107 3.23 -9.08 13.55
N HIS A 108 2.54 -8.59 12.51
CA HIS A 108 1.49 -9.33 11.81
C HIS A 108 1.84 -9.74 10.37
N SER A 109 2.75 -9.03 9.69
CA SER A 109 3.16 -9.39 8.33
C SER A 109 4.57 -8.93 7.96
N ALA A 110 5.20 -9.69 7.07
CA ALA A 110 6.30 -9.20 6.27
C ALA A 110 5.81 -8.18 5.24
N LYS A 111 6.71 -7.32 4.75
CA LYS A 111 6.41 -6.34 3.71
C LYS A 111 7.45 -6.41 2.59
N TRP A 112 7.03 -6.05 1.38
CA TRP A 112 7.96 -5.78 0.28
C TRP A 112 7.96 -4.32 -0.16
N THR A 113 8.98 -3.96 -0.95
CA THR A 113 9.21 -2.61 -1.52
C THR A 113 8.05 -2.08 -2.38
N GLY A 114 7.16 -2.94 -2.86
CA GLY A 114 6.09 -2.58 -3.80
C GLY A 114 6.52 -2.82 -5.24
N ASP A 115 6.09 -1.94 -6.14
CA ASP A 115 6.33 -2.08 -7.58
C ASP A 115 7.64 -1.37 -7.94
N ASN A 116 8.70 -2.13 -8.15
CA ASN A 116 9.95 -1.64 -8.70
C ASN A 116 9.98 -1.80 -10.23
N GLY A 117 10.50 -0.79 -10.93
CA GLY A 117 10.82 -0.90 -12.35
C GLY A 117 12.09 -1.74 -12.58
N GLU A 118 12.28 -2.20 -13.80
CA GLU A 118 13.41 -3.07 -14.16
C GLU A 118 14.78 -2.40 -14.04
N TYR A 119 15.81 -3.25 -13.96
CA TYR A 119 17.19 -2.80 -13.81
C TYR A 119 17.90 -2.65 -15.15
N ILE A 120 18.01 -1.40 -15.55
CA ILE A 120 19.23 -0.87 -16.15
C ILE A 120 20.23 -0.57 -15.00
N TRP A 121 21.54 -0.69 -15.26
CA TRP A 121 22.60 -0.62 -14.24
C TRP A 121 22.50 0.57 -13.27
N GLU A 122 22.13 1.75 -13.77
CA GLU A 122 21.90 2.96 -12.97
C GLU A 122 20.79 2.79 -11.91
N ARG A 123 19.73 2.04 -12.25
CA ARG A 123 18.62 1.75 -11.33
C ARG A 123 19.01 0.74 -10.26
N CYS A 124 20.02 -0.10 -10.47
CA CYS A 124 20.48 -1.03 -9.44
C CYS A 124 21.26 -0.35 -8.30
N ILE A 125 21.98 0.74 -8.58
CA ILE A 125 22.56 1.58 -7.52
C ILE A 125 21.44 2.19 -6.66
N CYS A 126 20.37 2.66 -7.31
CA CYS A 126 19.19 3.16 -6.63
C CYS A 126 18.52 2.07 -5.78
N VAL A 127 18.36 0.85 -6.30
CA VAL A 127 17.79 -0.29 -5.58
C VAL A 127 18.66 -0.71 -4.39
N CYS A 128 19.97 -0.89 -4.52
CA CYS A 128 20.85 -1.18 -3.38
C CYS A 128 20.79 -0.10 -2.29
N SER A 129 20.73 1.18 -2.68
CA SER A 129 20.53 2.29 -1.75
C SER A 129 19.15 2.23 -1.06
N CYS A 130 18.09 1.95 -1.84
CA CYS A 130 16.75 1.71 -1.32
C CYS A 130 16.72 0.53 -0.35
N ILE A 131 17.41 -0.59 -0.59
CA ILE A 131 17.47 -1.75 0.31
C ILE A 131 18.10 -1.34 1.64
N VAL A 132 19.27 -0.70 1.64
CA VAL A 132 19.97 -0.31 2.88
C VAL A 132 19.16 0.74 3.66
N CYS A 133 18.66 1.77 2.97
CA CYS A 133 17.79 2.79 3.58
C CYS A 133 16.48 2.18 4.11
N MET A 134 15.89 1.24 3.37
CA MET A 134 14.71 0.48 3.77
C MET A 134 14.99 -0.35 5.02
N TYR A 135 16.07 -1.14 5.09
CA TYR A 135 16.39 -1.90 6.29
C TYR A 135 16.54 -1.00 7.51
N VAL A 136 17.18 0.17 7.39
CA VAL A 136 17.29 1.13 8.50
C VAL A 136 15.92 1.68 8.90
N CYS A 137 15.13 2.18 7.95
CA CYS A 137 13.79 2.74 8.21
C CYS A 137 12.79 1.70 8.73
N MET A 138 12.80 0.48 8.18
CA MET A 138 11.89 -0.60 8.53
C MET A 138 12.28 -1.24 9.88
N CYS A 139 13.57 -1.35 10.21
CA CYS A 139 14.00 -1.65 11.58
C CYS A 139 13.49 -0.61 12.59
N MET A 140 13.54 0.70 12.26
CA MET A 140 12.98 1.76 13.09
C MET A 140 11.45 1.64 13.25
N GLN A 141 10.76 1.07 12.26
CA GLN A 141 9.32 0.75 12.28
C GLN A 141 9.00 -0.63 12.89
N CYS A 142 9.99 -1.29 13.51
CA CYS A 142 9.91 -2.64 14.09
C CYS A 142 9.51 -3.74 13.09
N MET A 143 9.94 -3.61 11.82
CA MET A 143 9.65 -4.54 10.73
C MET A 143 10.90 -5.35 10.37
N CYS A 144 11.04 -6.54 10.94
CA CYS A 144 12.23 -7.38 10.78
C CYS A 144 12.29 -8.15 9.44
N MET A 145 11.14 -8.34 8.77
CA MET A 145 11.02 -9.16 7.56
C MET A 145 10.65 -8.29 6.35
N CYS A 146 11.66 -7.99 5.52
CA CYS A 146 11.55 -7.16 4.33
C CYS A 146 11.94 -7.96 3.09
N ALA A 147 11.27 -7.71 1.96
CA ALA A 147 11.57 -8.36 0.69
C ALA A 147 11.50 -7.36 -0.49
N GLU A 148 11.97 -7.79 -1.65
CA GLU A 148 11.83 -7.08 -2.92
C GLU A 148 11.68 -8.08 -4.06
N HIS A 149 11.17 -7.62 -5.20
CA HIS A 149 11.34 -8.37 -6.45
C HIS A 149 12.77 -8.19 -6.95
N VAL A 150 13.38 -9.29 -7.42
CA VAL A 150 14.78 -9.40 -7.88
C VAL A 150 14.93 -9.22 -9.41
N TYR A 151 13.80 -9.18 -10.14
CA TYR A 151 13.75 -8.99 -11.60
C TYR A 151 12.99 -7.71 -12.02
N GLY A 152 12.59 -6.88 -11.05
CA GLY A 152 11.58 -5.85 -11.25
C GLY A 152 10.16 -6.43 -11.30
N THR A 153 9.16 -5.55 -11.26
CA THR A 153 7.73 -5.88 -11.42
C THR A 153 7.10 -5.23 -12.66
N VAL A 154 7.72 -4.20 -13.22
CA VAL A 154 7.15 -3.39 -14.31
C VAL A 154 8.17 -3.22 -15.44
N GLY A 155 7.96 -3.95 -16.54
CA GLY A 155 8.66 -3.84 -17.82
C GLY A 155 8.77 -5.18 -18.58
N SER A 156 9.79 -5.32 -19.43
CA SER A 156 10.14 -6.53 -20.19
C SER A 156 11.50 -7.08 -19.72
N SER A 157 11.51 -8.21 -19.02
CA SER A 157 12.67 -8.76 -18.30
C SER A 157 13.75 -9.38 -19.22
N THR A 158 14.29 -8.61 -20.16
CA THR A 158 15.32 -8.99 -21.13
C THR A 158 16.74 -8.68 -20.66
N HIS A 159 16.89 -7.96 -19.55
CA HIS A 159 18.18 -7.62 -18.96
C HIS A 159 18.61 -8.64 -17.90
N THR A 160 19.92 -8.91 -17.85
CA THR A 160 20.53 -9.78 -16.84
C THR A 160 20.24 -9.28 -15.42
N PRO A 161 19.96 -10.16 -14.45
CA PRO A 161 19.77 -9.76 -13.06
C PRO A 161 21.00 -9.03 -12.53
N CYS A 162 20.79 -8.08 -11.61
CA CYS A 162 21.88 -7.42 -10.91
C CYS A 162 22.52 -8.36 -9.89
N VAL A 163 23.38 -9.24 -10.38
CA VAL A 163 24.30 -10.01 -9.55
C VAL A 163 25.35 -9.02 -9.04
N THR A 164 25.39 -8.78 -7.73
CA THR A 164 26.55 -8.13 -7.11
C THR A 164 27.79 -8.93 -7.50
N PRO A 165 28.85 -8.32 -8.06
CA PRO A 165 30.07 -9.07 -8.33
C PRO A 165 30.55 -9.68 -7.01
N GLN A 166 30.75 -10.99 -6.99
CA GLN A 166 31.35 -11.63 -5.83
C GLN A 166 32.74 -11.03 -5.66
N LEU A 167 32.96 -10.36 -4.54
CA LEU A 167 34.29 -9.97 -4.10
C LEU A 167 35.05 -11.26 -3.80
N ILE A 168 36.01 -11.56 -4.67
CA ILE A 168 37.09 -12.53 -4.45
C ILE A 168 38.23 -11.80 -3.72
#